data_AF-A0A7S0BSH4-F1
#
_entry.id   AF-A0A7S0BSH4-F1
#
_cell.length_a   1.000
_cell.length_b   1.000
_cell.length_c   1.000
_cell.angle_alpha   90.00
_cell.angle_beta   90.00
_cell.angle_gamma   90.00
#
_symmetry.space_group_name_H-M   'P 1'
#
loop_
_entity.id
_entity.type
_entity.pdbx_description
1 polymer ?
#
loop_
_entity_poly.entity_id
_entity_poly.type
_entity_poly.pdbx_seq_one_letter_code
_entity_poly.pdbx_strand_id
1 'polypeptide(L)'
;NVRGWLYWKLRLWERIMASDSLQFSQLCASLNDVVSSTSKAGKAHALDEFFHEIAEVDSRAMADLPPASRCDSDTSLAIMRLVLPELDKERASYGMREKSLGDMCSQLLQLSRGSATAERLRRWKDPTVQARTGGKVTAAGDFCAVLGTVLEGRCSSKSELSIQDVNDLLDQLNQCEIVYGAGGFVSYRGSAGEERRSILHEFLKRGTDIENVWITKIILKDMKLGVGYEAVLRWYHPSALMHYKGTHNLALVCKECHDPDFIVAHNVVREEKNVHVGSPVHSEDPPCYFHVGLRDSRRPCRGTALPPVERLSSTTGCCQSNANR
;
A
#
# COMPACT_ATOMS: atom_id res chain seq x y z
N ASN A 1 27.81 -9.28 25.05
CA ASN A 1 27.40 -9.90 23.78
C ASN A 1 26.80 -8.97 22.71
N VAL A 2 26.61 -7.66 22.97
CA VAL A 2 26.06 -6.72 21.96
C VAL A 2 26.92 -6.63 20.69
N ARG A 3 28.26 -6.70 20.81
CA ARG A 3 29.15 -6.73 19.63
C ARG A 3 29.01 -8.00 18.80
N GLY A 4 28.81 -9.17 19.42
CA GLY A 4 28.57 -10.43 18.70
C GLY A 4 27.21 -10.47 18.03
N TRP A 5 26.18 -9.94 18.69
CA TRP A 5 24.82 -9.81 18.14
C TRP A 5 24.77 -8.81 16.98
N LEU A 6 25.43 -7.66 17.09
CA LEU A 6 25.54 -6.69 16.01
C LEU A 6 26.38 -7.23 14.84
N TYR A 7 27.51 -7.90 15.13
CA TYR A 7 28.38 -8.49 14.12
C TYR A 7 27.69 -9.63 13.35
N TRP A 8 26.92 -10.46 14.04
CA TRP A 8 26.09 -11.50 13.42
C TRP A 8 24.98 -10.90 12.56
N LYS A 9 24.32 -9.84 13.05
CA LYS A 9 23.26 -9.13 12.32
C LYS A 9 23.76 -8.47 11.04
N LEU A 10 24.97 -7.90 11.07
CA LEU A 10 25.58 -7.29 9.89
C LEU A 10 25.82 -8.34 8.80
N ARG A 11 26.33 -9.53 9.15
CA ARG A 11 26.61 -10.62 8.19
C ARG A 11 25.41 -11.52 7.88
N LEU A 12 24.23 -11.19 8.37
CA LEU A 12 22.99 -11.92 8.12
C LEU A 12 22.66 -11.99 6.62
N TRP A 13 22.86 -10.87 5.92
CA TRP A 13 22.51 -10.69 4.52
C TRP A 13 23.48 -11.38 3.56
N GLU A 14 24.72 -11.66 3.97
CA GLU A 14 25.69 -12.46 3.20
C GLU A 14 25.27 -13.94 3.06
N ARG A 15 24.24 -14.36 3.81
CA ARG A 15 23.75 -15.74 3.95
C ARG A 15 22.26 -15.84 3.59
N ILE A 16 21.82 -15.07 2.61
CA ILE A 16 20.46 -15.18 2.05
C ILE A 16 20.62 -15.65 0.58
N MET A 17 19.62 -16.36 0.05
CA MET A 17 19.55 -17.05 -1.23
C MET A 17 18.36 -16.48 -2.01
N ALA A 18 18.32 -16.73 -3.32
CA ALA A 18 17.23 -16.28 -4.20
C ALA A 18 15.82 -16.50 -3.60
N SER A 19 14.98 -15.48 -3.75
CA SER A 19 13.57 -15.41 -3.29
C SER A 19 12.70 -16.62 -3.69
N ASP A 20 13.10 -17.36 -4.72
CA ASP A 20 12.42 -18.56 -5.23
C ASP A 20 12.40 -19.72 -4.22
N SER A 21 13.39 -19.76 -3.31
CA SER A 21 13.55 -20.85 -2.33
C SER A 21 12.79 -20.63 -1.02
N LEU A 22 12.42 -19.38 -0.73
CA LEU A 22 11.74 -18.99 0.51
C LEU A 22 10.22 -19.08 0.33
N GLN A 23 9.56 -19.84 1.20
CA GLN A 23 8.10 -19.96 1.17
C GLN A 23 7.45 -18.72 1.79
N PHE A 24 6.41 -18.20 1.14
CA PHE A 24 5.66 -17.05 1.64
C PHE A 24 4.97 -17.33 2.99
N SER A 25 4.62 -18.60 3.24
CA SER A 25 4.09 -19.05 4.53
C SER A 25 5.05 -18.81 5.70
N GLN A 26 6.37 -18.92 5.50
CA GLN A 26 7.37 -18.63 6.54
C GLN A 26 7.37 -17.14 6.90
N LEU A 27 7.34 -16.27 5.88
CA LEU A 27 7.17 -14.83 6.06
C LEU A 27 5.88 -14.52 6.83
N CYS A 28 4.76 -15.12 6.44
CA CYS A 28 3.46 -14.90 7.10
C CYS A 28 3.44 -15.35 8.57
N ALA A 29 4.08 -16.48 8.89
CA ALA A 29 4.18 -16.99 10.26
C ALA A 29 4.94 -15.99 11.15
N SER A 30 6.11 -15.55 10.69
CA SER A 30 6.91 -14.55 11.37
C SER A 30 6.22 -13.20 11.54
N LEU A 31 5.51 -12.71 10.52
CA LEU A 31 4.73 -11.46 10.62
C LEU A 31 3.56 -11.60 11.61
N ASN A 32 2.96 -12.78 11.73
CA ASN A 32 1.95 -13.05 12.76
C ASN A 32 2.55 -12.99 14.18
N ASP A 33 3.77 -13.48 14.39
CA ASP A 33 4.46 -13.38 15.68
C ASP A 33 4.73 -11.92 16.07
N VAL A 34 5.11 -11.08 15.09
CA VAL A 34 5.28 -9.64 15.29
C VAL A 34 3.96 -8.97 15.69
N VAL A 35 2.85 -9.30 15.02
CA VAL A 35 1.54 -8.70 15.30
C VAL A 35 0.96 -9.19 16.62
N SER A 36 1.16 -10.46 16.97
CA SER A 36 0.62 -11.07 18.20
C SER A 36 1.31 -10.57 19.47
N SER A 37 2.57 -10.11 19.36
CA SER A 37 3.26 -9.51 20.50
C SER A 37 2.64 -8.17 20.91
N THR A 38 2.27 -8.05 22.18
CA THR A 38 1.66 -6.84 22.75
C THR A 38 2.67 -5.79 23.22
N SER A 39 3.93 -6.20 23.46
CA SER A 39 4.97 -5.31 23.99
C SER A 39 5.96 -4.88 22.90
N LYS A 40 6.52 -3.67 23.03
CA LYS A 40 7.55 -3.16 22.12
C LYS A 40 8.78 -4.07 22.07
N ALA A 41 9.17 -4.64 23.21
CA ALA A 41 10.30 -5.57 23.30
C ALA A 41 9.99 -6.90 22.59
N GLY A 42 8.80 -7.45 22.79
CA GLY A 42 8.40 -8.68 22.10
C GLY A 42 8.30 -8.50 20.58
N LYS A 43 7.84 -7.34 20.10
CA LYS A 43 7.83 -7.04 18.66
C LYS A 43 9.23 -6.96 18.07
N ALA A 44 10.16 -6.33 18.81
CA ALA A 44 11.55 -6.26 18.40
C ALA A 44 12.21 -7.66 18.38
N HIS A 45 11.89 -8.52 19.35
CA HIS A 45 12.37 -9.90 19.38
C HIS A 45 11.77 -10.75 18.25
N ALA A 46 10.46 -10.66 17.99
CA ALA A 46 9.83 -11.36 16.87
C ALA A 46 10.39 -10.93 15.51
N LEU A 47 10.70 -9.63 15.34
CA LEU A 47 11.44 -9.17 14.16
C LEU A 47 12.85 -9.78 14.13
N ASP A 48 13.52 -9.89 15.27
CA ASP A 48 14.86 -10.50 15.35
C ASP A 48 14.84 -11.96 14.90
N GLU A 49 13.91 -12.74 15.45
CA GLU A 49 13.69 -14.15 15.11
C GLU A 49 13.31 -14.32 13.63
N PHE A 50 12.40 -13.50 13.11
CA PHE A 50 11.97 -13.56 11.71
C PHE A 50 13.14 -13.52 10.73
N PHE A 51 13.97 -12.50 10.84
CA PHE A 51 15.09 -12.35 9.94
C PHE A 51 16.23 -13.32 10.27
N HIS A 52 16.33 -13.80 11.52
CA HIS A 52 17.22 -14.90 11.87
C HIS A 52 16.81 -16.20 11.18
N GLU A 53 15.52 -16.54 11.19
CA GLU A 53 14.97 -17.72 10.54
C GLU A 53 15.26 -17.69 9.04
N ILE A 54 15.03 -16.56 8.39
CA ILE A 54 15.34 -16.38 6.96
C ILE A 54 16.81 -16.70 6.67
N ALA A 55 17.74 -16.18 7.48
CA ALA A 55 19.17 -16.43 7.29
C ALA A 55 19.64 -17.83 7.73
N GLU A 56 18.89 -18.51 8.60
CA GLU A 56 19.21 -19.88 9.02
C GLU A 56 18.72 -20.92 8.02
N VAL A 57 17.50 -20.77 7.49
CA VAL A 57 16.93 -21.61 6.42
C VAL A 57 17.90 -21.65 5.24
N ASP A 58 18.50 -20.51 4.94
CA ASP A 58 19.56 -20.38 3.95
C ASP A 58 20.81 -21.20 4.27
N SER A 59 21.34 -21.05 5.48
CA SER A 59 22.60 -21.66 5.90
C SER A 59 22.58 -23.18 5.82
N ARG A 60 21.39 -23.81 5.93
CA ARG A 60 21.21 -25.26 5.81
C ARG A 60 21.09 -25.70 4.34
N ALA A 61 20.54 -24.86 3.46
CA ALA A 61 20.51 -25.11 2.01
C ALA A 61 21.91 -24.96 1.36
N MET A 62 22.82 -24.23 2.02
CA MET A 62 24.19 -23.93 1.57
C MET A 62 25.26 -24.99 1.88
N ALA A 63 24.95 -26.09 2.58
CA ALA A 63 25.97 -27.11 2.87
C ALA A 63 26.57 -27.74 1.59
N ASP A 64 25.85 -27.69 0.46
CA ASP A 64 26.17 -28.46 -0.76
C ASP A 64 26.40 -27.60 -2.04
N LEU A 65 26.41 -26.25 -1.97
CA LEU A 65 26.49 -25.37 -3.16
C LEU A 65 27.77 -24.52 -3.23
N PRO A 66 28.35 -24.29 -4.45
CA PRO A 66 29.58 -23.52 -4.61
C PRO A 66 29.36 -22.02 -4.33
N PRO A 67 30.38 -21.31 -3.80
CA PRO A 67 30.29 -19.93 -3.31
C PRO A 67 30.04 -18.84 -4.37
N ALA A 68 29.78 -19.20 -5.62
CA ALA A 68 29.55 -18.30 -6.75
C ALA A 68 28.05 -18.03 -7.03
N SER A 69 27.14 -18.45 -6.15
CA SER A 69 25.68 -18.25 -6.27
C SER A 69 25.07 -17.54 -5.05
N ARG A 70 25.86 -16.70 -4.37
CA ARG A 70 25.41 -15.91 -3.20
C ARG A 70 24.36 -14.87 -3.63
N CYS A 71 23.33 -14.61 -2.81
CA CYS A 71 22.22 -13.75 -3.25
C CYS A 71 22.69 -12.36 -3.70
N ASP A 72 22.05 -11.91 -4.76
CA ASP A 72 22.03 -10.52 -5.16
C ASP A 72 21.16 -9.73 -4.17
N SER A 73 21.44 -8.44 -4.04
CA SER A 73 20.61 -7.42 -3.38
C SER A 73 19.09 -7.60 -3.60
N ASP A 74 18.72 -8.19 -4.73
CA ASP A 74 17.37 -8.57 -5.15
C ASP A 74 16.58 -9.39 -4.12
N THR A 75 17.20 -10.32 -3.36
CA THR A 75 16.41 -11.10 -2.38
C THR A 75 15.98 -10.23 -1.20
N SER A 76 16.90 -9.42 -0.68
CA SER A 76 16.56 -8.53 0.43
C SER A 76 15.46 -7.55 0.04
N LEU A 77 15.49 -7.04 -1.21
CA LEU A 77 14.41 -6.24 -1.77
C LEU A 77 13.11 -7.02 -1.88
N ALA A 78 13.14 -8.26 -2.40
CA ALA A 78 11.98 -9.13 -2.56
C ALA A 78 11.23 -9.37 -1.24
N ILE A 79 11.95 -9.44 -0.11
CA ILE A 79 11.35 -9.56 1.23
C ILE A 79 10.92 -8.19 1.76
N MET A 80 11.83 -7.20 1.74
CA MET A 80 11.60 -5.90 2.36
C MET A 80 10.44 -5.14 1.72
N ARG A 81 10.19 -5.30 0.42
CA ARG A 81 9.04 -4.69 -0.25
C ARG A 81 7.69 -5.30 0.14
N LEU A 82 7.68 -6.55 0.63
CA LEU A 82 6.48 -7.18 1.18
C LEU A 82 6.27 -6.81 2.65
N VAL A 83 7.35 -6.62 3.42
CA VAL A 83 7.29 -6.18 4.83
C VAL A 83 6.96 -4.70 4.96
N LEU A 84 7.49 -3.86 4.06
CA LEU A 84 7.33 -2.41 4.03
C LEU A 84 6.74 -1.93 2.68
N PRO A 85 5.53 -2.38 2.30
CA PRO A 85 4.93 -2.07 0.99
C PRO A 85 4.64 -0.58 0.79
N GLU A 86 4.55 0.21 1.86
CA GLU A 86 4.43 1.67 1.81
C GLU A 86 5.71 2.36 1.29
N LEU A 87 6.87 1.72 1.45
CA LEU A 87 8.16 2.22 0.97
C LEU A 87 8.50 1.73 -0.44
N ASP A 88 7.77 0.75 -0.98
CA ASP A 88 7.90 0.28 -2.36
C ASP A 88 7.34 1.33 -3.33
N LYS A 89 8.26 2.01 -4.03
CA LYS A 89 7.96 3.02 -5.05
C LYS A 89 7.93 2.46 -6.47
N GLU A 90 8.51 1.28 -6.69
CA GLU A 90 8.47 0.62 -7.99
C GLU A 90 7.04 0.16 -8.28
N ARG A 91 6.38 -0.45 -7.29
CA ARG A 91 4.95 -0.76 -7.34
C ARG A 91 4.13 0.41 -6.79
N ALA A 92 3.96 1.46 -7.59
CA ALA A 92 3.36 2.71 -7.14
C ALA A 92 1.96 2.54 -6.48
N SER A 93 1.03 1.87 -7.17
CA SER A 93 -0.34 1.60 -6.69
C SER A 93 -0.94 0.41 -7.43
N TYR A 94 -1.72 -0.42 -6.74
CA TYR A 94 -2.51 -1.49 -7.35
C TYR A 94 -3.90 -0.99 -7.82
N GLY A 95 -4.27 0.24 -7.49
CA GLY A 95 -5.56 0.83 -7.82
C GLY A 95 -6.74 0.20 -7.08
N MET A 96 -6.49 -0.59 -6.03
CA MET A 96 -7.48 -1.38 -5.29
C MET A 96 -7.73 -0.85 -3.88
N ARG A 97 -8.95 -1.04 -3.38
CA ARG A 97 -9.37 -0.66 -2.02
C ARG A 97 -10.19 -1.80 -1.42
N GLU A 98 -10.46 -1.75 -0.11
CA GLU A 98 -11.16 -2.80 0.64
C GLU A 98 -12.50 -3.17 0.00
N LYS A 99 -13.25 -2.17 -0.48
CA LYS A 99 -14.53 -2.42 -1.16
C LYS A 99 -14.35 -3.27 -2.44
N SER A 100 -13.42 -2.90 -3.31
CA SER A 100 -13.22 -3.62 -4.57
C SER A 100 -12.60 -4.99 -4.36
N LEU A 101 -11.68 -5.11 -3.39
CA LEU A 101 -11.15 -6.39 -2.94
C LEU A 101 -12.26 -7.29 -2.40
N GLY A 102 -13.13 -6.78 -1.52
CA GLY A 102 -14.26 -7.53 -0.98
C GLY A 102 -15.26 -7.98 -2.05
N ASP A 103 -15.58 -7.12 -3.01
CA ASP A 103 -16.47 -7.45 -4.14
C ASP A 103 -15.83 -8.50 -5.06
N MET A 104 -14.52 -8.44 -5.28
CA MET A 104 -13.78 -9.38 -6.14
C MET A 104 -13.60 -10.74 -5.46
N CYS A 105 -13.20 -10.77 -4.19
CA CYS A 105 -13.15 -12.00 -3.39
C CYS A 105 -14.53 -12.66 -3.28
N SER A 106 -15.61 -11.89 -3.10
CA SER A 106 -16.97 -12.47 -3.07
C SER A 106 -17.34 -13.18 -4.38
N GLN A 107 -16.91 -12.62 -5.52
CA GLN A 107 -17.12 -13.23 -6.84
C GLN A 107 -16.29 -14.49 -7.02
N LEU A 108 -15.00 -14.45 -6.66
CA LEU A 108 -14.09 -15.58 -6.80
C LEU A 108 -14.48 -16.76 -5.89
N LEU A 109 -14.95 -16.47 -4.67
CA LEU A 109 -15.48 -17.45 -3.73
C LEU A 109 -16.92 -17.87 -4.02
N GLN A 110 -17.52 -17.35 -5.09
CA GLN A 110 -18.90 -17.64 -5.52
C GLN A 110 -19.94 -17.41 -4.41
N LEU A 111 -19.73 -16.40 -3.56
CA LEU A 111 -20.67 -16.05 -2.51
C LEU A 111 -21.92 -15.43 -3.12
N SER A 112 -23.10 -15.90 -2.71
CA SER A 112 -24.35 -15.26 -3.13
C SER A 112 -24.40 -13.82 -2.59
N ARG A 113 -24.85 -12.86 -3.41
CA ARG A 113 -24.84 -11.42 -3.06
C ARG A 113 -25.60 -11.08 -1.77
N GLY A 114 -26.62 -11.88 -1.46
CA GLY A 114 -27.46 -11.77 -0.27
C GLY A 114 -27.01 -12.65 0.90
N SER A 115 -25.93 -13.43 0.76
CA SER A 115 -25.39 -14.19 1.89
C SER A 115 -24.86 -13.26 2.98
N ALA A 116 -25.00 -13.68 4.24
CA ALA A 116 -24.43 -12.97 5.38
C ALA A 116 -22.92 -12.76 5.20
N THR A 117 -22.21 -13.77 4.67
CA THR A 117 -20.76 -13.72 4.39
C THR A 117 -20.40 -12.61 3.39
N ALA A 118 -21.12 -12.50 2.27
CA ALA A 118 -20.88 -11.43 1.30
C ALA A 118 -21.25 -10.05 1.87
N GLU A 119 -22.30 -9.96 2.69
CA GLU A 119 -22.67 -8.71 3.36
C GLU A 119 -21.57 -8.25 4.32
N ARG A 120 -20.92 -9.17 5.05
CA ARG A 120 -19.80 -8.84 5.95
C ARG A 120 -18.63 -8.19 5.23
N LEU A 121 -18.22 -8.72 4.07
CA LEU A 121 -17.16 -8.12 3.25
C LEU A 121 -17.56 -6.73 2.74
N ARG A 122 -18.80 -6.59 2.26
CA ARG A 122 -19.31 -5.31 1.73
C ARG A 122 -19.48 -4.25 2.82
N ARG A 123 -19.85 -4.65 4.03
CA ARG A 123 -20.14 -3.78 5.19
C ARG A 123 -19.18 -4.07 6.35
N TRP A 124 -17.89 -4.23 6.05
CA TRP A 124 -16.86 -4.55 7.04
C TRP A 124 -16.71 -3.49 8.15
N LYS A 125 -17.15 -2.25 7.90
CA LYS A 125 -17.18 -1.16 8.90
C LYS A 125 -18.39 -1.19 9.82
N ASP A 126 -19.42 -1.97 9.52
CA ASP A 126 -20.69 -1.95 10.25
C ASP A 126 -20.68 -2.96 11.41
N PRO A 127 -20.63 -2.51 12.68
CA PRO A 127 -20.59 -3.41 13.83
C PRO A 127 -21.86 -4.26 13.95
N THR A 128 -23.01 -3.78 13.48
CA THR A 128 -24.25 -4.57 13.51
C THR A 128 -24.18 -5.75 12.55
N VAL A 129 -23.51 -5.60 11.40
CA VAL A 129 -23.30 -6.69 10.45
C VAL A 129 -22.31 -7.71 11.02
N GLN A 130 -21.23 -7.24 11.64
CA GLN A 130 -20.21 -8.15 12.18
C GLN A 130 -20.71 -8.95 13.39
N ALA A 131 -21.62 -8.41 14.19
CA ALA A 131 -22.20 -9.09 15.35
C ALA A 131 -23.29 -10.13 15.02
N ARG A 132 -23.94 -10.03 13.84
CA ARG A 132 -25.14 -10.83 13.50
C ARG A 132 -24.86 -12.26 13.02
N THR A 133 -23.60 -12.58 12.75
CA THR A 133 -23.23 -13.87 12.18
C THR A 133 -22.78 -14.76 13.32
N GLY A 134 -23.37 -15.95 13.50
CA GLY A 134 -22.99 -16.93 14.53
C GLY A 134 -21.59 -17.53 14.38
N GLY A 135 -20.67 -16.81 13.74
CA GLY A 135 -19.25 -17.12 13.64
C GLY A 135 -18.40 -16.23 14.56
N LYS A 136 -17.09 -16.25 14.35
CA LYS A 136 -16.11 -15.50 15.16
C LYS A 136 -16.40 -13.99 15.09
N VAL A 137 -16.67 -13.37 16.24
CA VAL A 137 -16.89 -11.92 16.33
C VAL A 137 -15.61 -11.20 15.90
N THR A 138 -15.69 -10.45 14.80
CA THR A 138 -14.60 -9.61 14.29
C THR A 138 -14.84 -8.15 14.63
N ALA A 139 -13.80 -7.43 15.07
CA ALA A 139 -13.88 -5.99 15.29
C ALA A 139 -14.27 -5.29 13.98
N ALA A 140 -15.35 -4.50 14.01
CA ALA A 140 -15.74 -3.69 12.87
C ALA A 140 -14.65 -2.65 12.57
N GLY A 141 -14.41 -2.38 11.29
CA GLY A 141 -13.35 -1.45 10.88
C GLY A 141 -11.98 -2.12 10.67
N ASP A 142 -11.88 -3.45 10.69
CA ASP A 142 -10.73 -4.17 10.15
C ASP A 142 -11.16 -5.10 9.00
N PHE A 143 -10.98 -4.63 7.76
CA PHE A 143 -11.34 -5.40 6.56
C PHE A 143 -10.59 -6.73 6.48
N CYS A 144 -9.29 -6.74 6.77
CA CYS A 144 -8.46 -7.94 6.66
C CYS A 144 -8.84 -8.99 7.71
N ALA A 145 -9.22 -8.58 8.93
CA ALA A 145 -9.75 -9.48 9.93
C ALA A 145 -11.10 -10.10 9.51
N VAL A 146 -12.00 -9.30 8.92
CA VAL A 146 -13.26 -9.81 8.35
C VAL A 146 -12.97 -10.80 7.21
N LEU A 147 -12.08 -10.44 6.29
CA LEU A 147 -11.67 -11.29 5.17
C LEU A 147 -11.11 -12.63 5.66
N GLY A 148 -10.24 -12.63 6.66
CA GLY A 148 -9.69 -13.88 7.23
C GLY A 148 -10.78 -14.85 7.67
N THR A 149 -11.82 -14.37 8.37
CA THR A 149 -12.95 -15.24 8.76
C THR A 149 -13.81 -15.72 7.59
N VAL A 150 -13.76 -15.03 6.45
CA VAL A 150 -14.43 -15.46 5.22
C VAL A 150 -13.57 -16.48 4.46
N LEU A 151 -12.25 -16.38 4.52
CA LEU A 151 -11.33 -17.32 3.87
C LEU A 151 -11.14 -18.62 4.66
N GLU A 152 -11.35 -18.58 5.98
CA GLU A 152 -11.25 -19.75 6.86
C GLU A 152 -12.08 -20.93 6.31
N GLY A 153 -11.40 -22.05 6.04
CA GLY A 153 -11.97 -23.26 5.47
C GLY A 153 -12.33 -23.22 3.97
N ARG A 154 -11.96 -22.15 3.24
CA ARG A 154 -12.22 -21.98 1.80
C ARG A 154 -10.94 -21.92 0.95
N CYS A 155 -9.78 -21.73 1.57
CA CYS A 155 -8.47 -21.73 0.91
C CYS A 155 -7.75 -23.07 1.10
N SER A 156 -6.63 -23.25 0.39
CA SER A 156 -5.74 -24.41 0.59
C SER A 156 -5.24 -24.47 2.04
N SER A 157 -5.05 -25.68 2.56
CA SER A 157 -4.40 -25.89 3.87
C SER A 157 -2.88 -25.89 3.77
N LYS A 158 -2.33 -25.94 2.56
CA LYS A 158 -0.89 -25.93 2.27
C LYS A 158 -0.56 -24.75 1.38
N SER A 159 0.54 -24.07 1.69
CA SER A 159 1.10 -23.01 0.86
C SER A 159 1.81 -23.60 -0.36
N GLU A 160 1.57 -23.01 -1.52
CA GLU A 160 2.29 -23.27 -2.79
C GLU A 160 2.96 -22.00 -3.33
N LEU A 161 3.09 -20.96 -2.49
CA LEU A 161 3.60 -19.65 -2.87
C LEU A 161 5.00 -19.44 -2.29
N SER A 162 5.99 -19.26 -3.17
CA SER A 162 7.28 -18.67 -2.78
C SER A 162 7.17 -17.15 -2.63
N ILE A 163 8.19 -16.53 -2.03
CA ILE A 163 8.32 -15.07 -2.00
C ILE A 163 8.43 -14.52 -3.43
N GLN A 164 9.10 -15.23 -4.34
CA GLN A 164 9.16 -14.82 -5.74
C GLN A 164 7.80 -14.87 -6.41
N ASP A 165 7.03 -15.97 -6.25
CA ASP A 165 5.69 -16.11 -6.82
C ASP A 165 4.78 -14.94 -6.41
N VAL A 166 4.85 -14.56 -5.14
CA VAL A 166 4.05 -13.43 -4.63
C VAL A 166 4.50 -12.12 -5.25
N ASN A 167 5.81 -11.90 -5.38
CA ASN A 167 6.34 -10.72 -6.05
C ASN A 167 5.92 -10.66 -7.52
N ASP A 168 6.04 -11.75 -8.28
CA ASP A 168 5.68 -11.81 -9.69
C ASP A 168 4.19 -11.55 -9.91
N LEU A 169 3.32 -12.14 -9.08
CA LEU A 169 1.87 -11.89 -9.15
C LEU A 169 1.53 -10.45 -8.77
N LEU A 170 2.24 -9.86 -7.79
CA LEU A 170 2.07 -8.44 -7.46
C LEU A 170 2.60 -7.51 -8.57
N ASP A 171 3.67 -7.89 -9.27
CA ASP A 171 4.17 -7.15 -10.43
C ASP A 171 3.16 -7.17 -11.58
N GLN A 172 2.59 -8.34 -11.89
CA GLN A 172 1.48 -8.46 -12.83
C GLN A 172 0.30 -7.58 -12.41
N LEU A 173 -0.07 -7.61 -11.12
CA LEU A 173 -1.18 -6.81 -10.61
C LEU A 173 -0.93 -5.30 -10.74
N ASN A 174 0.32 -4.86 -10.54
CA ASN A 174 0.73 -3.47 -10.69
C ASN A 174 0.78 -3.02 -12.15
N GLN A 175 1.07 -3.94 -13.08
CA GLN A 175 1.10 -3.70 -14.53
C GLN A 175 -0.30 -3.64 -15.15
N CYS A 176 -1.33 -4.22 -14.51
CA CYS A 176 -2.69 -4.15 -15.01
C CYS A 176 -3.14 -2.69 -15.21
N GLU A 177 -3.75 -2.40 -16.37
CA GLU A 177 -4.21 -1.05 -16.71
C GLU A 177 -5.22 -0.50 -15.67
N ILE A 178 -5.02 0.72 -15.18
CA ILE A 178 -5.98 1.39 -14.28
C ILE A 178 -6.96 2.20 -15.12
N VAL A 179 -8.15 1.64 -15.33
CA VAL A 179 -9.23 2.32 -16.07
C VAL A 179 -10.11 3.11 -15.10
N TYR A 180 -10.34 4.39 -15.39
CA TYR A 180 -11.24 5.24 -14.59
C TYR A 180 -12.64 5.27 -15.21
N GLY A 181 -13.66 5.02 -14.40
CA GLY A 181 -15.06 5.15 -14.77
C GLY A 181 -15.60 6.57 -14.55
N ALA A 182 -16.88 6.75 -14.88
CA ALA A 182 -17.59 7.99 -14.58
C ALA A 182 -17.52 8.32 -13.08
N GLY A 183 -17.08 9.52 -12.75
CA GLY A 183 -16.87 9.98 -11.37
C GLY A 183 -15.45 9.78 -10.81
N GLY A 184 -14.48 9.41 -11.64
CA GLY A 184 -13.06 9.36 -11.24
C GLY A 184 -12.68 8.15 -10.36
N PHE A 185 -13.57 7.15 -10.26
CA PHE A 185 -13.30 5.91 -9.54
C PHE A 185 -12.72 4.86 -10.49
N VAL A 186 -11.82 4.01 -9.98
CA VAL A 186 -11.28 2.87 -10.73
C VAL A 186 -12.41 1.91 -11.11
N SER A 187 -12.50 1.56 -12.39
CA SER A 187 -13.40 0.56 -12.94
C SER A 187 -12.72 -0.81 -12.94
N TYR A 188 -13.46 -1.83 -12.52
CA TYR A 188 -13.00 -3.22 -12.49
C TYR A 188 -13.80 -4.10 -13.47
N ARG A 189 -14.36 -3.48 -14.52
CA ARG A 189 -15.06 -4.16 -15.62
C ARG A 189 -14.14 -4.28 -16.84
N GLY A 190 -14.49 -5.18 -17.75
CA GLY A 190 -13.70 -5.44 -18.96
C GLY A 190 -12.40 -6.18 -18.67
N SER A 191 -11.51 -6.21 -19.67
CA SER A 191 -10.26 -6.97 -19.67
C SER A 191 -9.37 -6.66 -18.46
N ALA A 192 -9.14 -5.38 -18.15
CA ALA A 192 -8.31 -4.97 -17.02
C ALA A 192 -8.86 -5.43 -15.66
N GLY A 193 -10.19 -5.57 -15.53
CA GLY A 193 -10.83 -6.13 -14.35
C GLY A 193 -10.79 -7.65 -14.29
N GLU A 194 -10.78 -8.31 -15.45
CA GLU A 194 -10.65 -9.77 -15.59
C GLU A 194 -9.24 -10.24 -15.26
N GLU A 195 -8.23 -9.53 -15.73
CA GLU A 195 -6.82 -9.79 -15.43
C GLU A 195 -6.54 -9.72 -13.92
N ARG A 196 -7.00 -8.64 -13.26
CA ARG A 196 -6.92 -8.51 -11.79
C ARG A 196 -7.62 -9.66 -11.07
N ARG A 197 -8.80 -10.06 -11.56
CA ARG A 197 -9.52 -11.22 -10.99
C ARG A 197 -8.73 -12.51 -11.14
N SER A 198 -8.09 -12.71 -12.28
CA SER A 198 -7.26 -13.89 -12.54
C SER A 198 -6.07 -13.94 -11.58
N ILE A 199 -5.39 -12.80 -11.37
CA ILE A 199 -4.25 -12.72 -10.45
C ILE A 199 -4.69 -12.96 -9.00
N LEU A 200 -5.79 -12.34 -8.55
CA LEU A 200 -6.35 -12.61 -7.23
C LEU A 200 -6.81 -14.06 -7.06
N HIS A 201 -7.31 -14.68 -8.13
CA HIS A 201 -7.70 -16.08 -8.11
C HIS A 201 -6.48 -16.98 -7.87
N GLU A 202 -5.34 -16.69 -8.49
CA GLU A 202 -4.10 -17.43 -8.25
C GLU A 202 -3.63 -17.32 -6.79
N PHE A 203 -3.72 -16.14 -6.18
CA PHE A 203 -3.45 -15.99 -4.74
C PHE A 203 -4.40 -16.85 -3.88
N LEU A 204 -5.71 -16.78 -4.14
CA LEU A 204 -6.71 -17.54 -3.37
C LEU A 204 -6.56 -19.06 -3.53
N LYS A 205 -6.13 -19.50 -4.72
CA LYS A 205 -5.98 -20.91 -5.07
C LYS A 205 -4.70 -21.52 -4.49
N ARG A 206 -3.57 -20.83 -4.59
CA ARG A 206 -2.23 -21.32 -4.20
C ARG A 206 -1.86 -20.98 -2.75
N GLY A 207 -2.46 -19.94 -2.18
CA GLY A 207 -2.21 -19.50 -0.81
C GLY A 207 -3.20 -20.07 0.19
N THR A 208 -2.75 -20.14 1.45
CA THR A 208 -3.62 -20.38 2.61
C THR A 208 -4.49 -19.16 2.93
N ASP A 209 -5.45 -19.32 3.84
CA ASP A 209 -6.28 -18.21 4.33
C ASP A 209 -5.44 -17.11 5.00
N ILE A 210 -4.43 -17.50 5.80
CA ILE A 210 -3.49 -16.57 6.44
C ILE A 210 -2.66 -15.81 5.39
N GLU A 211 -2.11 -16.49 4.40
CA GLU A 211 -1.32 -15.86 3.34
C GLU A 211 -2.14 -14.87 2.52
N ASN A 212 -3.38 -15.22 2.17
CA ASN A 212 -4.27 -14.34 1.44
C ASN A 212 -4.65 -13.08 2.23
N VAL A 213 -4.72 -13.16 3.57
CA VAL A 213 -4.87 -11.99 4.44
C VAL A 213 -3.63 -11.09 4.38
N TRP A 214 -2.43 -11.67 4.41
CA TRP A 214 -1.18 -10.90 4.29
C TRP A 214 -1.01 -10.28 2.90
N ILE A 215 -1.30 -11.01 1.83
CA ILE A 215 -1.32 -10.47 0.46
C ILE A 215 -2.29 -9.28 0.36
N THR A 216 -3.47 -9.39 0.97
CA THR A 216 -4.44 -8.29 1.02
C THR A 216 -3.87 -7.06 1.74
N LYS A 217 -3.17 -7.24 2.86
CA LYS A 217 -2.49 -6.16 3.58
C LYS A 217 -1.39 -5.50 2.73
N ILE A 218 -0.63 -6.30 1.97
CA ILE A 218 0.42 -5.84 1.06
C ILE A 218 -0.19 -5.00 -0.08
N ILE A 219 -1.27 -5.48 -0.71
CA ILE A 219 -2.00 -4.75 -1.76
C ILE A 219 -2.56 -3.42 -1.23
N LEU A 220 -3.09 -3.43 -0.01
CA LEU A 220 -3.59 -2.21 0.64
C LEU A 220 -2.46 -1.29 1.15
N LYS A 221 -1.22 -1.76 1.16
CA LYS A 221 -0.05 -1.12 1.78
C LYS A 221 -0.31 -0.76 3.26
N ASP A 222 -1.02 -1.63 3.98
CA ASP A 222 -1.39 -1.46 5.38
C ASP A 222 -1.12 -2.75 6.18
N MET A 223 0.15 -2.96 6.50
CA MET A 223 0.60 -4.16 7.20
C MET A 223 0.12 -4.22 8.66
N LYS A 224 -0.05 -3.05 9.31
CA LYS A 224 -0.41 -2.90 10.73
C LYS A 224 0.48 -3.73 11.67
N LEU A 225 1.80 -3.76 11.44
CA LEU A 225 2.75 -4.49 12.31
C LEU A 225 2.81 -3.90 13.72
N GLY A 226 2.35 -2.67 13.91
CA GLY A 226 2.44 -1.92 15.18
C GLY A 226 3.89 -1.57 15.56
N VAL A 227 4.78 -1.57 14.57
CA VAL A 227 6.12 -1.00 14.57
C VAL A 227 6.23 -0.10 13.34
N GLY A 228 6.91 1.04 13.47
CA GLY A 228 7.15 1.92 12.34
C GLY A 228 8.19 1.34 11.40
N TYR A 229 8.16 1.76 10.13
CA TYR A 229 9.15 1.36 9.13
C TYR A 229 10.59 1.69 9.58
N GLU A 230 10.78 2.73 10.41
CA GLU A 230 12.09 3.10 10.95
C GLU A 230 12.65 2.04 11.90
N ALA A 231 11.80 1.30 12.61
CA ALA A 231 12.24 0.21 13.46
C ALA A 231 12.70 -0.97 12.60
N VAL A 232 11.94 -1.30 11.55
CA VAL A 232 12.29 -2.37 10.60
C VAL A 232 13.57 -2.03 9.84
N LEU A 233 13.75 -0.80 9.35
CA LEU A 233 14.99 -0.38 8.66
C LEU A 233 16.21 -0.39 9.58
N ARG A 234 16.10 0.12 10.82
CA ARG A 234 17.19 0.02 11.80
C ARG A 234 17.49 -1.42 12.18
N TRP A 235 16.47 -2.27 12.12
CA TRP A 235 16.65 -3.68 12.33
C TRP A 235 17.45 -4.26 11.17
N TYR A 236 17.01 -4.04 9.94
CA TYR A 236 17.61 -4.52 8.70
C TYR A 236 19.11 -4.21 8.63
N HIS A 237 19.48 -2.94 8.84
CA HIS A 237 20.88 -2.52 8.85
C HIS A 237 21.06 -1.18 9.60
N PRO A 238 22.18 -0.96 10.34
CA PRO A 238 22.39 0.28 11.10
C PRO A 238 22.32 1.54 10.25
N SER A 239 22.82 1.48 9.01
CA SER A 239 22.83 2.60 8.07
C SER A 239 21.54 2.74 7.25
N ALA A 240 20.66 1.74 7.22
CA ALA A 240 19.53 1.70 6.29
C ALA A 240 18.50 2.80 6.51
N LEU A 241 18.19 3.14 7.77
CA LEU A 241 17.25 4.24 8.03
C LEU A 241 17.82 5.58 7.53
N MET A 242 19.10 5.84 7.78
CA MET A 242 19.74 7.07 7.35
C MET A 242 19.84 7.13 5.82
N HIS A 243 20.19 6.01 5.19
CA HIS A 243 20.24 5.88 3.75
C HIS A 243 18.87 6.15 3.12
N TYR A 244 17.82 5.50 3.62
CA TYR A 244 16.45 5.70 3.13
C TYR A 244 15.98 7.15 3.28
N LYS A 245 16.34 7.84 4.37
CA LYS A 245 16.00 9.25 4.56
C LYS A 245 16.66 10.18 3.54
N GLY A 246 17.82 9.80 3.01
CA GLY A 246 18.51 10.57 1.97
C GLY A 246 18.04 10.25 0.55
N THR A 247 17.64 9.00 0.30
CA THR A 247 17.37 8.52 -1.07
C THR A 247 15.89 8.29 -1.36
N HIS A 248 15.08 8.04 -0.33
CA HIS A 248 13.70 7.58 -0.43
C HIS A 248 13.51 6.37 -1.36
N ASN A 249 14.56 5.55 -1.50
CA ASN A 249 14.62 4.43 -2.44
C ASN A 249 14.92 3.12 -1.68
N LEU A 250 13.90 2.29 -1.50
CA LEU A 250 14.04 1.00 -0.79
C LEU A 250 14.96 0.03 -1.54
N ALA A 251 14.91 -0.01 -2.87
CA ALA A 251 15.77 -0.86 -3.68
C ALA A 251 17.25 -0.49 -3.49
N LEU A 252 17.56 0.81 -3.47
CA LEU A 252 18.93 1.28 -3.22
C LEU A 252 19.38 1.00 -1.78
N VAL A 253 18.49 1.16 -0.78
CA VAL A 253 18.77 0.72 0.60
C VAL A 253 19.14 -0.77 0.62
N CYS A 254 18.31 -1.62 0.02
CA CYS A 254 18.52 -3.06 0.00
C CYS A 254 19.82 -3.44 -0.72
N LYS A 255 20.16 -2.70 -1.78
CA LYS A 255 21.39 -2.89 -2.54
C LYS A 255 22.65 -2.51 -1.78
N GLU A 256 22.68 -1.34 -1.16
CA GLU A 256 23.89 -0.84 -0.50
C GLU A 256 24.06 -1.41 0.91
N CYS A 257 22.97 -1.53 1.68
CA CYS A 257 23.00 -2.10 3.03
C CYS A 257 23.00 -3.64 3.05
N HIS A 258 23.07 -4.28 1.87
CA HIS A 258 23.46 -5.68 1.77
C HIS A 258 24.90 -5.87 2.27
N ASP A 259 25.77 -4.88 2.07
CA ASP A 259 27.11 -4.87 2.65
C ASP A 259 27.05 -4.56 4.16
N PRO A 260 27.48 -5.49 5.04
CA PRO A 260 27.55 -5.29 6.49
C PRO A 260 28.33 -4.05 6.92
N ASP A 261 29.34 -3.67 6.13
CA ASP A 261 30.26 -2.59 6.46
C ASP A 261 29.83 -1.26 5.82
N PHE A 262 28.66 -1.24 5.17
CA PHE A 262 28.14 -0.02 4.54
C PHE A 262 27.85 1.07 5.59
N ILE A 263 28.44 2.24 5.40
CA ILE A 263 28.20 3.41 6.23
C ILE A 263 27.79 4.55 5.33
N VAL A 264 26.63 5.14 5.60
CA VAL A 264 26.21 6.38 4.93
C VAL A 264 27.16 7.48 5.37
N ALA A 265 27.97 7.98 4.44
CA ALA A 265 28.83 9.12 4.68
C ALA A 265 27.97 10.31 5.15
N HIS A 266 28.35 10.93 6.26
CA HIS A 266 27.70 12.17 6.71
C HIS A 266 28.00 13.27 5.69
N ASN A 267 27.06 13.51 4.77
CA ASN A 267 26.93 14.85 4.22
C ASN A 267 26.39 15.71 5.36
N VAL A 268 27.26 16.58 5.88
CA VAL A 268 26.92 17.64 6.83
C VAL A 268 25.61 18.26 6.38
N VAL A 269 24.57 18.09 7.18
CA VAL A 269 23.31 18.81 7.01
C VAL A 269 23.71 20.28 6.99
N ARG A 270 23.63 20.92 5.82
CA ARG A 270 23.59 22.38 5.76
C ARG A 270 22.33 22.77 6.50
N GLU A 271 22.48 23.11 7.78
CA GLU A 271 21.48 23.92 8.46
C GLU A 271 21.34 25.19 7.61
N GLU A 272 20.26 25.32 6.86
CA GLU A 272 19.77 26.62 6.42
C GLU A 272 19.32 27.36 7.68
N LYS A 273 20.30 27.93 8.40
CA LYS A 273 20.03 28.98 9.38
C LYS A 273 19.53 30.17 8.58
N ASN A 274 18.21 30.38 8.67
CA ASN A 274 17.56 31.65 8.38
C ASN A 274 18.40 32.81 8.93
N VAL A 275 19.08 33.53 8.04
CA VAL A 275 19.67 34.81 8.39
C VAL A 275 18.52 35.81 8.46
N HIS A 276 18.07 36.10 9.68
CA HIS A 276 17.41 37.36 9.98
C HIS A 276 18.44 38.48 9.78
N VAL A 277 18.27 39.29 8.73
CA VAL A 277 18.88 40.63 8.67
C VAL A 277 17.77 41.62 8.98
N GLY A 278 17.86 42.22 10.17
CA GLY A 278 17.03 43.35 10.56
C GLY A 278 17.36 44.60 9.73
N SER A 279 16.35 45.41 9.47
CA SER A 279 16.52 46.80 9.04
C SER A 279 17.21 47.64 10.12
N PRO A 280 17.84 48.75 9.73
CA PRO A 280 17.32 50.03 10.21
C PRO A 280 17.22 51.13 9.13
N VAL A 281 16.47 52.16 9.51
CA VAL A 281 15.89 53.28 8.77
C VAL A 281 16.83 54.49 8.67
N HIS A 282 16.71 55.29 7.59
CA HIS A 282 16.76 56.78 7.46
C HIS A 282 17.39 57.21 6.11
N SER A 283 16.61 57.62 5.10
CA SER A 283 16.08 58.97 4.78
C SER A 283 17.11 59.93 4.16
N GLU A 284 16.96 60.27 2.86
CA GLU A 284 16.98 61.63 2.24
C GLU A 284 16.55 61.53 0.75
N ASP A 285 15.57 62.34 0.33
CA ASP A 285 15.08 62.58 -1.05
C ASP A 285 15.64 63.95 -1.57
N PRO A 286 15.32 64.47 -2.79
CA PRO A 286 15.56 64.03 -4.18
C PRO A 286 16.27 65.16 -5.02
N PRO A 287 16.27 65.15 -6.38
CA PRO A 287 15.22 65.93 -7.07
C PRO A 287 14.71 65.37 -8.43
N CYS A 288 13.58 65.96 -8.82
CA CYS A 288 12.65 65.67 -9.91
C CYS A 288 13.18 65.92 -11.34
N TYR A 289 12.56 65.27 -12.34
CA TYR A 289 12.17 65.94 -13.59
C TYR A 289 10.79 65.48 -14.10
N PHE A 290 9.99 66.48 -14.47
CA PHE A 290 8.68 66.51 -15.14
C PHE A 290 8.66 65.72 -16.46
N HIS A 291 7.55 65.19 -17.01
CA HIS A 291 6.29 65.87 -17.42
C HIS A 291 5.15 64.83 -17.58
N VAL A 292 3.96 65.08 -16.99
CA VAL A 292 2.68 65.48 -17.64
C VAL A 292 2.07 64.41 -18.58
N GLY A 293 0.82 63.99 -18.46
CA GLY A 293 -0.31 64.38 -17.60
C GLY A 293 -1.50 63.44 -17.92
N LEU A 294 -2.27 63.07 -16.89
CA LEU A 294 -3.67 63.51 -16.65
C LEU A 294 -4.69 62.86 -17.62
N ARG A 295 -5.88 62.39 -17.23
CA ARG A 295 -6.63 62.21 -15.98
C ARG A 295 -7.87 61.37 -16.39
N ASP A 296 -8.34 60.41 -15.58
CA ASP A 296 -9.52 60.56 -14.69
C ASP A 296 -10.82 60.72 -15.50
N SER A 297 -11.93 59.98 -15.36
CA SER A 297 -12.57 59.50 -14.14
C SER A 297 -14.01 59.03 -14.45
N ARG A 298 -14.60 58.29 -13.50
CA ARG A 298 -16.05 58.24 -13.14
C ARG A 298 -17.07 57.48 -14.03
N ARG A 299 -17.43 56.28 -13.50
CA ARG A 299 -18.74 55.91 -12.88
C ARG A 299 -20.05 55.81 -13.71
N PRO A 300 -21.11 55.11 -13.18
CA PRO A 300 -22.03 54.20 -13.90
C PRO A 300 -23.50 54.67 -14.00
N CYS A 301 -24.36 53.96 -14.76
CA CYS A 301 -25.84 53.97 -14.74
C CYS A 301 -26.34 52.60 -15.28
N ARG A 302 -27.19 51.75 -14.66
CA ARG A 302 -28.62 51.75 -14.24
C ARG A 302 -29.69 51.79 -15.37
N GLY A 303 -30.62 50.80 -15.33
CA GLY A 303 -31.99 50.78 -15.92
C GLY A 303 -32.07 50.25 -17.36
N THR A 304 -33.06 49.47 -17.85
CA THR A 304 -34.46 49.25 -17.44
C THR A 304 -35.13 48.09 -18.24
N ALA A 305 -36.05 47.37 -17.57
CA ALA A 305 -37.27 46.62 -17.94
C ALA A 305 -37.65 46.10 -19.38
N LEU A 306 -38.24 44.88 -19.35
CA LEU A 306 -39.13 44.09 -20.28
C LEU A 306 -40.42 44.85 -20.76
N PRO A 307 -41.33 44.37 -21.68
CA PRO A 307 -41.92 43.00 -21.77
C PRO A 307 -42.46 42.54 -23.20
N PRO A 308 -43.57 41.76 -23.40
CA PRO A 308 -43.57 40.41 -24.03
C PRO A 308 -44.49 40.23 -25.27
N VAL A 309 -44.42 39.11 -26.02
CA VAL A 309 -45.49 38.71 -26.99
C VAL A 309 -45.71 37.18 -27.05
N GLU A 310 -46.99 36.84 -27.17
CA GLU A 310 -47.77 35.59 -27.20
C GLU A 310 -47.34 34.52 -28.23
N ARG A 311 -47.41 33.21 -27.94
CA ARG A 311 -48.57 32.27 -27.93
C ARG A 311 -49.29 32.15 -29.29
N LEU A 312 -49.07 31.04 -30.00
CA LEU A 312 -50.03 30.48 -30.96
C LEU A 312 -50.14 28.95 -30.80
N SER A 313 -51.37 28.53 -30.98
CA SER A 313 -52.05 27.29 -30.64
C SER A 313 -52.13 26.28 -31.79
N SER A 314 -52.23 24.99 -31.47
CA SER A 314 -53.22 24.05 -32.02
C SER A 314 -53.10 22.71 -31.25
N THR A 315 -54.06 22.26 -30.42
CA THR A 315 -55.32 21.52 -30.74
C THR A 315 -55.09 20.47 -31.84
N THR A 316 -55.12 19.16 -31.58
CA THR A 316 -56.28 18.31 -31.18
C THR A 316 -55.75 17.03 -30.48
N GLY A 317 -56.31 16.50 -29.39
CA GLY A 317 -57.58 15.75 -29.28
C GLY A 317 -57.24 14.27 -29.00
N CYS A 318 -57.37 13.78 -27.75
CA CYS A 318 -58.42 12.86 -27.26
C CYS A 318 -58.48 11.50 -28.00
N CYS A 319 -58.65 10.31 -27.40
CA CYS A 319 -59.11 9.90 -26.09
C CYS A 319 -58.65 8.45 -25.77
N GLN A 320 -58.49 8.16 -24.49
CA GLN A 320 -59.07 7.03 -23.73
C GLN A 320 -59.06 5.56 -24.24
N SER A 321 -58.51 4.72 -23.35
CA SER A 321 -59.17 3.58 -22.65
C SER A 321 -59.30 2.19 -23.29
N ASN A 322 -59.16 1.22 -22.37
CA ASN A 322 -59.53 -0.21 -22.34
C ASN A 322 -58.57 -1.20 -23.01
N ALA A 323 -57.92 -2.12 -22.29
CA ALA A 323 -58.40 -3.17 -21.36
C ALA A 323 -59.01 -4.39 -22.08
N ASN A 324 -58.60 -5.57 -21.58
CA ASN A 324 -58.92 -6.96 -21.97
C ASN A 324 -58.17 -7.45 -23.23
N ARG A 325 -57.50 -8.61 -23.26
CA ARG A 325 -57.64 -9.88 -22.51
C ARG A 325 -56.27 -10.50 -22.24
#